data_AF-A0ABD3VFI7-F1
#
_entry.id   AF-A0ABD3VFI7-F1
#
_cell.length_a   1.000
_cell.length_b   1.000
_cell.length_c   1.000
_cell.angle_alpha   90.00
_cell.angle_beta   90.00
_cell.angle_gamma   90.00
#
_symmetry.space_group_name_H-M   'P 1'
#
loop_
_entity.id
_entity.type
_entity.pdbx_description
1 polymer ?
#
loop_
_entity_poly.entity_id
_entity_poly.type
_entity_poly.pdbx_seq_one_letter_code
_entity_poly.pdbx_strand_id
1 'polypeptide(L)'
;MDANIPNKEIRSRNNIPWLKKKQKHMSKRKQRLYRQAKKTKKWANHRSFSKECKRSLRRAEWEYVNTNIIDGLTNSNTKPFWKYVKSKRQDSNGIAPLKK
;
A
#
# COMPACT_ATOMS: atom_id res chain seq x y z
N MET A 1 28.81 -20.98 -14.58
CA MET A 1 28.24 -21.76 -13.46
C MET A 1 27.28 -20.82 -12.70
N ASP A 2 26.31 -20.22 -13.40
CA ASP A 2 25.62 -19.01 -12.89
C ASP A 2 24.09 -19.04 -13.06
N ALA A 3 23.56 -20.14 -13.61
CA ALA A 3 22.13 -20.27 -13.92
C ALA A 3 21.21 -20.22 -12.68
N ASN A 4 21.75 -20.48 -11.49
CA ASN A 4 20.98 -20.59 -10.25
C ASN A 4 21.17 -19.39 -9.30
N ILE A 5 21.89 -18.35 -9.72
CA ILE A 5 22.11 -17.16 -8.88
C ILE A 5 20.91 -16.20 -9.05
N PRO A 6 20.20 -15.84 -7.97
CA PRO A 6 19.08 -14.91 -8.05
C PRO A 6 19.54 -13.51 -8.47
N ASN A 7 19.19 -13.09 -9.69
CA ASN A 7 19.57 -11.78 -10.25
C ASN A 7 18.56 -10.64 -9.97
N LYS A 8 17.46 -10.93 -9.26
CA LYS A 8 16.37 -9.95 -9.06
C LYS A 8 16.61 -9.08 -7.83
N GLU A 9 17.01 -7.83 -8.05
CA GLU A 9 17.09 -6.83 -6.99
C GLU A 9 15.70 -6.30 -6.61
N ILE A 10 15.29 -6.56 -5.37
CA ILE A 10 14.03 -6.03 -4.84
C ILE A 10 14.28 -4.62 -4.28
N ARG A 11 13.74 -3.60 -4.96
CA ARG A 11 13.78 -2.23 -4.43
C ARG A 11 13.06 -2.16 -3.06
N SER A 12 13.70 -1.50 -2.10
CA SER A 12 13.19 -1.33 -0.73
C SER A 12 11.91 -0.48 -0.67
N ARG A 13 11.77 0.50 -1.57
CA ARG A 13 10.68 1.47 -1.55
C ARG A 13 9.45 0.96 -2.29
N ASN A 14 8.36 0.75 -1.55
CA ASN A 14 7.05 0.43 -2.14
C ASN A 14 6.41 1.68 -2.76
N ASN A 15 6.37 1.75 -4.09
CA ASN A 15 5.74 2.84 -4.82
C ASN A 15 4.27 2.54 -5.12
N ILE A 16 3.40 2.83 -4.15
CA ILE A 16 1.96 2.63 -4.27
C ILE A 16 1.35 3.83 -5.02
N PRO A 17 0.81 3.65 -6.23
CA PRO A 17 0.40 4.76 -7.10
C PRO A 17 -0.78 5.57 -6.54
N TRP A 18 -1.68 4.93 -5.81
CA TRP A 18 -2.87 5.57 -5.23
C TRP A 18 -2.60 6.23 -3.85
N LEU A 19 -1.42 6.00 -3.25
CA LEU A 19 -1.13 6.48 -1.89
C LEU A 19 -0.49 7.89 -1.92
N LYS A 20 -1.35 8.93 -1.91
CA LYS A 20 -0.92 10.33 -1.90
C LYS A 20 -0.34 10.76 -0.53
N LYS A 21 0.26 11.96 -0.49
CA LYS A 21 0.91 12.55 0.70
C LYS A 21 -0.02 12.59 1.92
N LYS A 22 -1.30 12.98 1.72
CA LYS A 22 -2.34 13.02 2.76
C LYS A 22 -2.50 11.68 3.48
N GLN A 23 -2.65 10.58 2.74
CA GLN A 23 -2.82 9.24 3.30
C GLN A 23 -1.56 8.78 4.05
N LYS A 24 -0.37 9.12 3.55
CA LYS A 24 0.89 8.85 4.27
C LYS A 24 0.93 9.58 5.62
N HIS A 25 0.51 10.85 5.66
CA HIS A 25 0.43 11.59 6.92
C HIS A 25 -0.59 11.00 7.89
N MET A 26 -1.75 10.53 7.40
CA MET A 26 -2.74 9.83 8.23
C MET A 26 -2.18 8.53 8.79
N SER A 27 -1.51 7.69 7.98
CA SER A 27 -0.87 6.47 8.48
C SER A 27 0.17 6.76 9.56
N LYS A 28 1.00 7.80 9.38
CA LYS A 28 1.96 8.24 10.41
C LYS A 28 1.26 8.74 11.67
N ARG A 29 0.19 9.53 11.53
CA ARG A 29 -0.61 10.03 12.67
C ARG A 29 -1.28 8.88 13.44
N LYS A 30 -1.83 7.89 12.74
CA LYS A 30 -2.37 6.67 13.34
C LYS A 30 -1.31 5.97 14.18
N GLN A 31 -0.09 5.81 13.64
CA GLN A 31 1.02 5.20 14.38
C GLN A 31 1.42 5.99 15.62
N ARG A 32 1.44 7.34 15.54
CA ARG A 32 1.70 8.19 16.72
C ARG A 32 0.64 8.00 17.80
N LEU A 33 -0.64 8.01 17.42
CA LEU A 33 -1.75 7.78 18.35
C LEU A 33 -1.72 6.37 18.96
N TYR A 34 -1.32 5.35 18.19
CA TYR A 34 -1.08 4.01 18.71
C TYR A 34 0.00 4.01 19.79
N ARG A 35 1.16 4.62 19.52
CA ARG A 35 2.25 4.73 20.50
C ARG A 35 1.81 5.47 21.77
N GLN A 36 1.06 6.56 21.61
CA GLN A 36 0.49 7.29 22.73
C GLN A 36 -0.49 6.43 23.55
N ALA A 37 -1.45 5.78 22.89
CA ALA A 37 -2.43 4.90 23.55
C ALA A 37 -1.77 3.71 24.24
N LYS A 38 -0.68 3.15 23.68
CA LYS A 38 0.09 2.08 24.32
C LYS A 38 0.71 2.54 25.65
N LYS A 39 1.20 3.79 25.71
CA LYS A 39 1.79 4.40 26.92
C LYS A 39 0.72 4.81 27.94
N THR A 40 -0.34 5.48 27.51
CA THR A 40 -1.35 6.07 28.42
C THR A 40 -2.54 5.17 28.72
N LYS A 41 -2.66 4.03 28.01
CA LYS A 41 -3.81 3.11 28.02
C LYS A 41 -5.14 3.74 27.56
N LYS A 42 -5.12 4.98 27.06
CA LYS A 42 -6.30 5.68 26.52
C LYS A 42 -6.45 5.39 25.03
N TRP A 43 -7.35 4.46 24.70
CA TRP A 43 -7.49 3.95 23.33
C TRP A 43 -8.51 4.70 22.45
N ALA A 44 -9.38 5.52 23.02
CA ALA A 44 -10.50 6.14 22.30
C ALA A 44 -10.04 6.88 21.02
N ASN A 45 -9.06 7.78 21.16
CA ASN A 45 -8.51 8.58 20.05
C ASN A 45 -7.85 7.72 18.97
N HIS A 46 -7.12 6.67 19.36
CA HIS A 46 -6.53 5.76 18.38
C HIS A 46 -7.61 4.99 17.62
N ARG A 47 -8.65 4.49 18.32
CA ARG A 47 -9.73 3.71 17.68
C ARG A 47 -10.53 4.56 16.70
N SER A 48 -10.95 5.77 17.08
CA SER A 48 -11.69 6.68 16.19
C SER A 48 -10.85 7.05 14.96
N PHE A 49 -9.62 7.48 15.18
CA PHE A 49 -8.73 7.87 14.08
C PHE A 49 -8.32 6.69 13.19
N SER A 50 -8.17 5.48 13.74
CA SER A 50 -7.88 4.28 12.96
C SER A 50 -9.01 3.95 11.97
N LYS A 51 -10.28 4.12 12.39
CA LYS A 51 -11.45 3.98 11.51
C LYS A 51 -11.44 5.02 10.40
N GLU A 52 -11.18 6.29 10.73
CA GLU A 52 -11.07 7.39 9.77
C GLU A 52 -9.96 7.14 8.74
N CYS A 53 -8.76 6.80 9.21
CA CYS A 53 -7.61 6.48 8.37
C CYS A 53 -7.94 5.31 7.42
N LYS A 54 -8.62 4.26 7.90
CA LYS A 54 -9.04 3.11 7.08
C LYS A 54 -10.02 3.53 5.99
N ARG A 55 -11.02 4.36 6.32
CA ARG A 55 -11.99 4.89 5.34
C ARG A 55 -11.29 5.73 4.27
N SER A 56 -10.37 6.60 4.67
CA SER A 56 -9.67 7.45 3.71
C SER A 56 -8.72 6.67 2.80
N LEU A 57 -8.06 5.62 3.29
CA LEU A 57 -7.22 4.75 2.45
C LEU A 57 -8.06 4.03 1.40
N ARG A 58 -9.20 3.44 1.81
CA ARG A 58 -10.13 2.77 0.89
C ARG A 58 -10.68 3.72 -0.17
N ARG A 59 -11.08 4.94 0.23
CA ARG A 59 -11.56 5.96 -0.70
C ARG A 59 -10.49 6.34 -1.72
N ALA A 60 -9.24 6.53 -1.28
CA ALA A 60 -8.14 6.90 -2.18
C ALA A 60 -7.82 5.80 -3.19
N GLU A 61 -7.88 4.54 -2.76
CA GLU A 61 -7.71 3.39 -3.65
C GLU A 61 -8.87 3.28 -4.66
N TRP A 62 -10.11 3.37 -4.18
CA TRP A 62 -11.30 3.32 -5.03
C TRP A 62 -11.31 4.45 -6.07
N GLU A 63 -10.98 5.67 -5.65
CA GLU A 63 -10.83 6.83 -6.54
C GLU A 63 -9.80 6.55 -7.62
N TYR A 64 -8.61 6.02 -7.26
CA TYR A 64 -7.59 5.69 -8.24
C TYR A 64 -8.04 4.62 -9.25
N VAL A 65 -8.71 3.56 -8.79
CA VAL A 65 -9.23 2.53 -9.70
C VAL A 65 -10.20 3.14 -10.71
N ASN A 66 -11.20 3.89 -10.22
CA ASN A 66 -12.24 4.41 -11.10
C ASN A 66 -11.78 5.54 -12.01
N THR A 67 -10.79 6.34 -11.59
CA THR A 67 -10.35 7.50 -12.37
C THR A 67 -9.13 7.20 -13.23
N ASN A 68 -8.18 6.37 -12.78
CA ASN A 68 -6.92 6.16 -13.50
C ASN A 68 -6.91 4.82 -14.24
N ILE A 69 -7.50 3.78 -13.65
CA ILE A 69 -7.48 2.45 -14.27
C ILE A 69 -8.58 2.34 -15.32
N ILE A 70 -9.83 2.68 -14.96
CA ILE A 70 -10.95 2.59 -15.90
C ILE A 70 -10.74 3.52 -17.10
N ASP A 71 -10.40 4.79 -16.85
CA ASP A 71 -10.09 5.76 -17.91
C ASP A 71 -8.89 5.35 -18.78
N GLY A 72 -7.87 4.73 -18.16
CA GLY A 72 -6.76 4.17 -18.92
C GLY A 72 -7.22 3.08 -19.87
N LEU A 73 -8.06 2.16 -19.40
CA LEU A 73 -8.56 1.04 -20.20
C LEU A 73 -9.49 1.49 -21.33
N THR A 74 -10.34 2.49 -21.11
CA THR A 74 -11.20 3.05 -22.17
C THR A 74 -10.39 3.73 -23.27
N ASN A 75 -9.24 4.30 -22.92
CA ASN A 75 -8.31 4.94 -23.86
C ASN A 75 -7.23 3.97 -24.40
N SER A 76 -7.45 2.65 -24.33
CA SER A 76 -6.49 1.59 -24.76
C SER A 76 -5.12 1.64 -24.07
N ASN A 77 -5.01 2.29 -22.91
CA ASN A 77 -3.81 2.37 -22.10
C ASN A 77 -3.88 1.42 -20.89
N THR A 78 -3.25 0.26 -21.03
CA THR A 78 -3.21 -0.77 -19.97
C THR A 78 -2.12 -0.52 -18.90
N LYS A 79 -1.27 0.50 -19.06
CA LYS A 79 -0.15 0.76 -18.13
C LYS A 79 -0.59 1.04 -16.68
N PRO A 80 -1.62 1.85 -16.40
CA PRO A 80 -2.08 2.11 -15.03
C PRO A 80 -2.55 0.84 -14.32
N PHE A 81 -3.24 -0.05 -15.04
CA PHE A 81 -3.68 -1.34 -14.54
C PHE A 81 -2.48 -2.19 -14.09
N TRP A 82 -1.50 -2.41 -14.97
CA TRP A 82 -0.33 -3.22 -14.63
C TRP A 82 0.52 -2.61 -13.52
N LYS A 83 0.61 -1.28 -13.47
CA LYS A 83 1.27 -0.57 -12.36
C LYS A 83 0.57 -0.81 -11.03
N TYR A 84 -0.76 -0.82 -11.02
CA TYR A 84 -1.56 -1.13 -9.84
C TYR A 84 -1.35 -2.57 -9.37
N VAL A 85 -1.47 -3.55 -10.28
CA VAL A 85 -1.27 -4.98 -9.98
C VAL A 85 0.12 -5.23 -9.39
N LYS A 86 1.18 -4.75 -10.08
CA LYS A 86 2.56 -4.90 -9.60
C LYS A 86 2.81 -4.21 -8.25
N SER A 87 2.09 -3.12 -7.95
CA SER A 87 2.21 -2.45 -6.64
C SER A 87 1.69 -3.28 -5.46
N LYS A 88 0.85 -4.29 -5.71
CA LYS A 88 0.37 -5.22 -4.67
C LYS A 88 1.44 -6.21 -4.23
N ARG A 89 2.49 -6.44 -5.04
CA ARG A 89 3.59 -7.36 -4.76
C ARG A 89 3.12 -8.78 -4.37
N GLN A 90 1.99 -9.21 -4.94
CA GLN A 90 1.41 -10.54 -4.74
C GLN A 90 1.93 -11.56 -5.77
N ASP A 91 2.81 -11.14 -6.68
CA ASP A 91 3.42 -12.03 -7.67
C ASP A 91 4.27 -13.09 -6.96
N SER A 92 4.07 -14.35 -7.34
CA SER A 92 4.91 -15.46 -6.90
C SER A 92 6.33 -15.24 -7.41
N ASN A 93 7.28 -14.98 -6.52
CA ASN A 93 8.68 -14.74 -6.88
C ASN A 93 9.54 -16.02 -6.77
N GLY A 94 8.93 -17.20 -6.63
CA GLY A 94 9.64 -18.48 -6.45
C GLY A 94 10.39 -18.62 -5.11
N ILE A 95 10.50 -17.54 -4.33
CA ILE A 95 11.09 -17.54 -2.98
C ILE A 95 9.97 -17.86 -1.99
N ALA A 96 10.02 -19.05 -1.40
CA ALA A 96 9.11 -19.43 -0.32
C ALA A 96 9.24 -18.45 0.85
N PRO A 97 8.14 -18.09 1.53
CA PRO A 97 8.21 -17.26 2.72
C PRO A 97 9.11 -17.96 3.76
N LEU A 98 10.01 -17.19 4.39
CA LEU A 98 10.81 -17.67 5.52
C LEU A 98 9.88 -18.27 6.57
N LYS A 99 10.13 -19.54 6.95
CA LYS A 99 9.38 -20.22 8.02
C LYS A 99 9.43 -19.35 9.28
N LYS A 100 8.28 -19.19 9.92
CA LYS A 100 8.17 -18.58 11.25
C LYS A 100 8.72 -19.53 12.30
#